data_AF-A0AA37HBQ3-F1
#
_entry.id   AF-A0AA37HBQ3-F1
#
_cell.length_a   1.000
_cell.length_b   1.000
_cell.length_c   1.000
_cell.angle_alpha   90.00
_cell.angle_beta   90.00
_cell.angle_gamma   90.00
#
_symmetry.space_group_name_H-M   'P 1'
#
loop_
_entity.id
_entity.type
_entity.pdbx_description
1 polymer ?
#
loop_
_entity_poly.entity_id
_entity_poly.type
_entity_poly.pdbx_seq_one_letter_code
_entity_poly.pdbx_strand_id
1 'polypeptide(L)'
;MSNLRLIFIGSCQVAGMRATAKKLLPDAHIDAQHIFATMQPEDVREHIKQFDVVITQISESDAEMPYLRASSLNAPMLRAIYLPTFAFSGLHPDMTYIFDHGKIVHGAHSEMHSIIGAACFLARISEARAAKLFNKYIFSELGYFAEYEVSYRFMMETYASAGYDVDGLVERLIAESGAFMHTINHPSIAIISELTTQALKKAGVVPQDAPVPIGVHDALQEHFVGPVFPPLARTIGLAGSTTYLKSVHSGEDRTVGLEEYLNRSYEIYRSLNREVIAQGRIREAFDTINTLITPPLS
;
A
#
# COMPACT_ATOMS: atom_id res chain seq x y z
N MET A 1 -17.58 -33.88 -6.53
CA MET A 1 -17.36 -32.60 -5.82
C MET A 1 -17.36 -31.52 -6.88
N SER A 2 -18.23 -30.53 -6.79
CA SER A 2 -18.18 -29.38 -7.71
C SER A 2 -16.80 -28.72 -7.57
N ASN A 3 -16.09 -28.56 -8.69
CA ASN A 3 -14.76 -27.94 -8.69
C ASN A 3 -14.92 -26.44 -8.42
N LEU A 4 -14.78 -26.03 -7.16
CA LEU A 4 -14.99 -24.65 -6.71
C LEU A 4 -14.17 -23.67 -7.56
N ARG A 5 -14.80 -22.62 -8.07
CA ARG A 5 -14.15 -21.57 -8.85
C ARG A 5 -14.20 -20.26 -8.07
N LEU A 6 -13.03 -19.77 -7.67
CA LEU A 6 -12.85 -18.53 -6.91
C LEU A 6 -12.03 -17.52 -7.71
N ILE A 7 -12.42 -16.25 -7.67
CA ILE A 7 -11.63 -15.16 -8.22
C ILE A 7 -11.47 -14.01 -7.22
N PHE A 8 -10.27 -13.45 -7.17
CA PHE A 8 -9.97 -12.19 -6.50
C PHE A 8 -9.87 -11.07 -7.54
N ILE A 9 -10.53 -9.93 -7.32
CA ILE A 9 -10.41 -8.76 -8.19
C ILE A 9 -10.08 -7.51 -7.36
N GLY A 10 -9.13 -6.70 -7.82
CA GLY A 10 -8.69 -5.54 -7.04
C GLY A 10 -7.32 -5.01 -7.46
N SER A 11 -6.50 -4.70 -6.46
CA SER A 11 -5.19 -4.08 -6.59
C SER A 11 -4.04 -5.09 -6.73
N CYS A 12 -2.79 -4.65 -6.55
CA CYS A 12 -1.60 -5.51 -6.47
C CYS A 12 -1.70 -6.62 -5.39
N GLN A 13 -2.56 -6.47 -4.39
CA GLN A 13 -2.71 -7.40 -3.26
C GLN A 13 -3.29 -8.76 -3.66
N VAL A 14 -4.04 -8.83 -4.78
CA VAL A 14 -4.76 -10.03 -5.21
C VAL A 14 -3.84 -11.22 -5.51
N ALA A 15 -2.58 -10.97 -5.85
CA ALA A 15 -1.58 -12.02 -6.04
C ALA A 15 -1.29 -12.77 -4.73
N GLY A 16 -1.12 -12.03 -3.63
CA GLY A 16 -0.96 -12.59 -2.29
C GLY A 16 -2.23 -13.32 -1.84
N MET A 17 -3.41 -12.75 -2.10
CA MET A 17 -4.69 -13.40 -1.78
C MET A 17 -4.85 -14.75 -2.49
N ARG A 18 -4.51 -14.81 -3.79
CA ARG A 18 -4.49 -16.05 -4.56
C ARG A 18 -3.52 -17.08 -3.98
N ALA A 19 -2.32 -16.64 -3.58
CA ALA A 19 -1.32 -17.52 -2.99
C ALA A 19 -1.80 -18.10 -1.65
N THR A 20 -2.41 -17.28 -0.79
CA THR A 20 -3.05 -17.72 0.45
C THR A 20 -4.17 -18.71 0.18
N ALA A 21 -5.09 -18.38 -0.72
CA ALA A 21 -6.24 -19.22 -1.04
C ALA A 21 -5.83 -20.59 -1.60
N LYS A 22 -4.78 -20.65 -2.44
CA LYS A 22 -4.22 -21.92 -2.95
C LYS A 22 -3.70 -22.84 -1.85
N LYS A 23 -3.26 -22.30 -0.71
CA LYS A 23 -2.85 -23.12 0.45
C LYS A 23 -4.04 -23.73 1.17
N LEU A 24 -5.16 -23.01 1.24
CA LEU A 24 -6.37 -23.44 1.95
C LEU A 24 -7.30 -24.32 1.08
N LEU A 25 -7.27 -24.12 -0.24
CA LEU A 25 -8.16 -24.74 -1.22
C LEU A 25 -7.33 -25.28 -2.40
N PRO A 26 -6.48 -26.31 -2.19
CA PRO A 26 -5.53 -26.78 -3.20
C PRO A 26 -6.19 -27.33 -4.48
N ASP A 27 -7.41 -27.86 -4.37
CA ASP A 27 -8.15 -28.44 -5.49
C ASP A 27 -9.05 -27.44 -6.21
N ALA A 28 -9.22 -26.22 -5.69
CA ALA A 28 -10.08 -25.21 -6.29
C ALA A 28 -9.41 -24.53 -7.49
N HIS A 29 -10.23 -24.11 -8.47
CA HIS A 29 -9.78 -23.22 -9.52
C HIS A 29 -9.75 -21.78 -9.00
N ILE A 30 -8.54 -21.25 -8.77
CA ILE A 30 -8.35 -19.92 -8.18
C ILE A 30 -7.64 -18.99 -9.15
N ASP A 31 -8.31 -17.90 -9.48
CA ASP A 31 -7.78 -16.82 -10.31
C ASP A 31 -7.68 -15.49 -9.54
N ALA A 32 -6.90 -14.54 -10.07
CA ALA A 32 -6.78 -13.20 -9.50
C ALA A 32 -6.47 -12.17 -10.58
N GLN A 33 -7.18 -11.03 -10.54
CA GLN A 33 -7.05 -9.96 -11.52
C GLN A 33 -6.76 -8.62 -10.82
N HIS A 34 -5.58 -8.06 -11.12
CA HIS A 34 -5.24 -6.70 -10.75
C HIS A 34 -5.83 -5.80 -11.83
N ILE A 35 -6.91 -5.10 -11.50
CA ILE A 35 -7.67 -4.28 -12.45
C ILE A 35 -6.75 -3.18 -13.01
N PHE A 36 -6.87 -2.93 -14.32
CA PHE A 36 -5.99 -2.08 -15.15
C PHE A 36 -4.57 -2.61 -15.39
N ALA A 37 -3.99 -3.39 -14.48
CA ALA A 37 -2.65 -3.95 -14.67
C ALA A 37 -2.66 -5.28 -15.45
N THR A 38 -3.59 -6.20 -15.15
CA THR A 38 -3.71 -7.49 -15.82
C THR A 38 -4.93 -7.59 -16.72
N MET A 39 -5.98 -6.82 -16.44
CA MET A 39 -7.23 -6.87 -17.20
C MET A 39 -8.02 -5.56 -17.07
N GLN A 40 -8.69 -5.13 -18.15
CA GLN A 40 -9.56 -3.95 -18.11
C GLN A 40 -10.86 -4.27 -17.34
N PRO A 41 -11.47 -3.28 -16.65
CA PRO A 41 -12.67 -3.49 -15.84
C PRO A 41 -13.83 -4.20 -16.56
N GLU A 42 -14.05 -3.87 -17.84
CA GLU A 42 -15.12 -4.44 -18.66
C GLU A 42 -14.89 -5.93 -18.94
N ASP A 43 -13.64 -6.30 -19.21
CA ASP A 43 -13.25 -7.70 -19.43
C ASP A 43 -13.35 -8.51 -18.13
N VAL A 44 -13.00 -7.90 -16.99
CA VAL A 44 -13.17 -8.51 -15.66
C VAL A 44 -14.63 -8.87 -15.43
N ARG A 45 -15.57 -7.97 -15.76
CA ARG A 45 -17.01 -8.19 -15.58
C ARG A 45 -17.53 -9.41 -16.35
N GLU A 46 -17.04 -9.64 -17.56
CA GLU A 46 -17.39 -10.83 -18.33
C GLU A 46 -16.70 -12.07 -17.76
N HIS A 47 -15.42 -11.94 -17.38
CA HIS A 47 -14.61 -13.03 -16.85
C HIS A 47 -15.14 -13.59 -15.53
N ILE A 48 -15.70 -12.76 -14.63
CA ILE A 48 -16.21 -13.23 -13.32
C ILE A 48 -17.43 -14.14 -13.42
N LYS A 49 -18.18 -14.14 -14.54
CA LYS A 49 -19.43 -14.92 -14.71
C LYS A 49 -19.22 -16.43 -14.62
N GLN A 50 -17.99 -16.90 -14.78
CA GLN A 50 -17.65 -18.32 -14.73
C GLN A 50 -17.26 -18.80 -13.33
N PHE A 51 -17.19 -17.91 -12.34
CA PHE A 51 -16.77 -18.21 -10.97
C PHE A 51 -17.98 -18.36 -10.03
N ASP A 52 -17.82 -19.17 -8.99
CA ASP A 52 -18.85 -19.37 -7.95
C ASP A 52 -18.70 -18.32 -6.84
N VAL A 53 -17.47 -17.86 -6.60
CA VAL A 53 -17.14 -16.88 -5.57
C VAL A 53 -16.25 -15.78 -6.14
N VAL A 54 -16.61 -14.54 -5.85
CA VAL A 54 -15.82 -13.34 -6.16
C VAL A 54 -15.48 -12.64 -4.85
N ILE A 55 -14.20 -12.43 -4.58
CA ILE A 55 -13.73 -11.54 -3.53
C ILE A 55 -13.22 -10.27 -4.21
N THR A 56 -13.91 -9.15 -3.98
CA THR A 56 -13.64 -7.87 -4.65
C THR A 56 -13.08 -6.85 -3.66
N GLN A 57 -12.08 -6.08 -4.09
CA GLN A 57 -11.59 -4.91 -3.35
C GLN A 57 -12.26 -3.59 -3.80
N ILE A 58 -13.23 -3.65 -4.73
CA ILE A 58 -13.96 -2.48 -5.18
C ILE A 58 -14.93 -2.04 -4.09
N SER A 59 -14.70 -0.85 -3.53
CA SER A 59 -15.52 -0.27 -2.45
C SER A 59 -16.96 -0.05 -2.90
N GLU A 60 -17.90 -0.17 -1.96
CA GLU A 60 -19.30 0.20 -2.19
C GLU A 60 -19.48 1.69 -2.55
N SER A 61 -18.49 2.53 -2.25
CA SER A 61 -18.44 3.94 -2.64
C SER A 61 -17.76 4.20 -4.00
N ASP A 62 -17.20 3.19 -4.66
CA ASP A 62 -16.40 3.36 -5.89
C ASP A 62 -17.27 3.74 -7.09
N ALA A 63 -17.20 4.99 -7.55
CA ALA A 63 -18.06 5.51 -8.61
C ALA A 63 -17.63 5.10 -10.04
N GLU A 64 -16.39 4.64 -10.23
CA GLU A 64 -15.84 4.34 -11.55
C GLU A 64 -16.19 2.91 -11.99
N MET A 65 -16.18 1.97 -11.06
CA MET A 65 -16.44 0.55 -11.32
C MET A 65 -17.62 0.01 -10.49
N PRO A 66 -18.80 0.67 -10.49
CA PRO A 66 -19.89 0.27 -9.61
C PRO A 66 -20.40 -1.15 -9.89
N TYR A 67 -20.24 -1.62 -11.13
CA TYR A 67 -20.65 -2.96 -11.57
C TYR A 67 -19.73 -4.10 -11.08
N LEU A 68 -18.60 -3.79 -10.43
CA LEU A 68 -17.69 -4.77 -9.81
C LEU A 68 -17.77 -4.77 -8.27
N ARG A 69 -18.65 -3.94 -7.68
CA ARG A 69 -18.93 -3.92 -6.23
C ARG A 69 -19.61 -5.22 -5.82
N ALA A 70 -19.35 -5.69 -4.60
CA ALA A 70 -19.95 -6.93 -4.11
C ALA A 70 -21.48 -6.88 -4.15
N SER A 71 -22.08 -5.75 -3.77
CA SER A 71 -23.54 -5.53 -3.82
C SER A 71 -24.16 -5.57 -5.23
N SER A 72 -23.36 -5.34 -6.27
CA SER A 72 -23.80 -5.27 -7.66
C SER A 72 -23.64 -6.61 -8.40
N LEU A 73 -22.83 -7.52 -7.85
CA LEU A 73 -22.58 -8.85 -8.39
C LEU A 73 -23.67 -9.84 -7.94
N ASN A 74 -24.90 -9.63 -8.40
CA ASN A 74 -26.05 -10.46 -8.05
C ASN A 74 -26.34 -11.48 -9.17
N ALA A 75 -25.93 -12.73 -8.96
CA ALA A 75 -26.35 -13.86 -9.79
C ALA A 75 -26.75 -15.06 -8.88
N PRO A 76 -27.71 -15.91 -9.28
CA PRO A 76 -28.32 -16.90 -8.37
C PRO A 76 -27.36 -17.86 -7.66
N MET A 77 -26.17 -18.08 -8.22
CA MET A 77 -25.15 -19.01 -7.70
C MET A 77 -23.84 -18.31 -7.32
N LEU A 78 -23.75 -16.99 -7.52
CA LEU A 78 -22.54 -16.21 -7.27
C LEU A 78 -22.55 -15.67 -5.85
N ARG A 79 -21.46 -15.93 -5.12
CA ARG A 79 -21.21 -15.29 -3.83
C ARG A 79 -20.16 -14.21 -4.00
N ALA A 80 -20.56 -12.95 -3.84
CA ALA A 80 -19.65 -11.82 -3.87
C ALA A 80 -19.37 -11.28 -2.46
N ILE A 81 -18.09 -11.15 -2.10
CA ILE A 81 -17.63 -10.63 -0.82
C ILE A 81 -16.75 -9.41 -1.05
N TYR A 82 -17.04 -8.33 -0.36
CA TYR A 82 -16.17 -7.16 -0.32
C TYR A 82 -15.08 -7.37 0.73
N LEU A 83 -13.81 -7.26 0.31
CA LEU A 83 -12.64 -7.22 1.18
C LEU A 83 -11.90 -5.90 0.93
N PRO A 84 -11.86 -4.96 1.89
CA PRO A 84 -11.16 -3.69 1.70
C PRO A 84 -9.69 -3.88 1.31
N THR A 85 -9.19 -2.98 0.45
CA THR A 85 -7.75 -2.84 0.21
C THR A 85 -7.06 -2.40 1.49
N PHE A 86 -6.00 -3.10 1.89
CA PHE A 86 -5.24 -2.70 3.06
C PHE A 86 -4.29 -1.55 2.71
N ALA A 87 -4.55 -0.36 3.24
CA ALA A 87 -3.68 0.80 3.12
C ALA A 87 -3.36 1.34 4.51
N PHE A 88 -2.08 1.64 4.75
CA PHE A 88 -1.58 2.11 6.03
C PHE A 88 -0.36 3.01 5.83
N SER A 89 -0.55 4.33 5.91
CA SER A 89 0.51 5.33 5.73
C SER A 89 1.35 5.55 6.99
N GLY A 90 0.90 5.10 8.16
CA GLY A 90 1.56 5.32 9.45
C GLY A 90 3.02 4.86 9.55
N LEU A 91 3.44 3.87 8.75
CA LEU A 91 4.84 3.43 8.68
C LEU A 91 5.67 4.22 7.67
N HIS A 92 5.02 4.85 6.69
CA HIS A 92 5.63 5.56 5.57
C HIS A 92 4.94 6.90 5.29
N PRO A 93 4.81 7.82 6.27
CA PRO A 93 4.10 9.09 6.11
C PRO A 93 4.74 10.00 5.06
N ASP A 94 6.00 9.73 4.69
CA ASP A 94 6.75 10.47 3.68
C ASP A 94 6.48 10.02 2.24
N MET A 95 5.66 8.99 2.00
CA MET A 95 5.39 8.51 0.65
C MET A 95 4.12 9.10 0.08
N THR A 96 4.16 9.44 -1.21
CA THR A 96 2.98 9.90 -1.95
C THR A 96 3.10 9.60 -3.44
N TYR A 97 2.01 9.82 -4.16
CA TYR A 97 1.99 9.82 -5.62
C TYR A 97 2.05 11.26 -6.15
N ILE A 98 2.69 11.45 -7.30
CA ILE A 98 2.61 12.68 -8.07
C ILE A 98 1.81 12.37 -9.34
N PHE A 99 0.82 13.19 -9.63
CA PHE A 99 0.02 13.10 -10.86
C PHE A 99 0.31 14.29 -11.78
N ASP A 100 0.48 14.00 -13.07
CA ASP A 100 0.54 14.98 -14.15
C ASP A 100 -0.58 14.70 -15.16
N HIS A 101 -1.50 15.65 -15.32
CA HIS A 101 -2.70 15.49 -16.16
C HIS A 101 -3.46 14.16 -15.95
N GLY A 102 -3.58 13.74 -14.69
CA GLY A 102 -4.27 12.50 -14.29
C GLY A 102 -3.46 11.23 -14.46
N LYS A 103 -2.21 11.31 -14.94
CA LYS A 103 -1.30 10.17 -15.05
C LYS A 103 -0.31 10.17 -13.90
N ILE A 104 -0.03 8.99 -13.36
CA ILE A 104 0.99 8.81 -12.35
C ILE A 104 2.36 9.13 -12.96
N VAL A 105 3.14 9.96 -12.26
CA VAL A 105 4.54 10.22 -12.56
C VAL A 105 5.37 9.10 -11.94
N HIS A 106 6.29 8.51 -12.72
CA HIS A 106 7.22 7.52 -12.20
C HIS A 106 8.32 8.18 -11.36
N GLY A 107 8.50 7.70 -10.14
CA GLY A 107 9.60 8.03 -9.25
C GLY A 107 10.87 7.20 -9.51
N ALA A 108 11.89 7.39 -8.67
CA ALA A 108 13.24 6.85 -8.89
C ALA A 108 13.29 5.32 -9.04
N HIS A 109 12.40 4.59 -8.35
CA HIS A 109 12.36 3.11 -8.32
C HIS A 109 10.94 2.53 -8.23
N SER A 110 9.93 3.38 -8.22
CA SER A 110 8.52 3.03 -8.11
C SER A 110 7.68 4.23 -8.53
N GLU A 111 6.37 4.11 -8.47
CA GLU A 111 5.42 5.22 -8.65
C GLU A 111 5.37 6.17 -7.44
N MET A 112 6.06 5.83 -6.34
CA MET A 112 6.05 6.60 -5.11
C MET A 112 7.18 7.63 -5.07
N HIS A 113 6.86 8.77 -4.48
CA HIS A 113 7.75 9.89 -4.24
C HIS A 113 7.87 10.20 -2.75
N SER A 114 9.04 10.70 -2.35
CA SER A 114 9.24 11.28 -1.02
C SER A 114 8.66 12.70 -0.97
N ILE A 115 7.80 12.95 0.01
CA ILE A 115 7.20 14.27 0.30
C ILE A 115 8.29 15.25 0.71
N ILE A 116 9.12 14.91 1.69
CA ILE A 116 10.25 15.75 2.13
C ILE A 116 11.20 15.99 0.96
N GLY A 117 11.52 14.97 0.18
CA GLY A 117 12.41 15.08 -0.98
C GLY A 117 11.90 16.08 -2.01
N ALA A 118 10.63 15.95 -2.41
CA ALA A 118 9.98 16.84 -3.36
C ALA A 118 9.86 18.28 -2.82
N ALA A 119 9.48 18.44 -1.54
CA ALA A 119 9.40 19.74 -0.88
C ALA A 119 10.78 20.44 -0.83
N CYS A 120 11.84 19.70 -0.49
CA CYS A 120 13.21 20.22 -0.50
C CYS A 120 13.67 20.65 -1.90
N PHE A 121 13.31 19.89 -2.94
CA PHE A 121 13.60 20.25 -4.33
C PHE A 121 12.91 21.57 -4.70
N LEU A 122 11.63 21.72 -4.33
CA LEU A 122 10.89 22.97 -4.54
C LEU A 122 11.55 24.13 -3.81
N ALA A 123 12.06 23.91 -2.60
CA ALA A 123 12.80 24.90 -1.79
C ALA A 123 14.26 25.12 -2.23
N ARG A 124 14.71 24.50 -3.34
CA ARG A 124 16.09 24.60 -3.87
C ARG A 124 17.16 24.17 -2.85
N ILE A 125 16.83 23.23 -1.97
CA ILE A 125 17.76 22.59 -1.05
C ILE A 125 18.47 21.46 -1.81
N SER A 126 19.79 21.30 -1.65
CA SER A 126 20.51 20.19 -2.28
C SER A 126 20.16 18.84 -1.64
N GLU A 127 20.34 17.75 -2.37
CA GLU A 127 20.04 16.38 -1.96
C GLU A 127 20.75 15.98 -0.66
N ALA A 128 22.04 16.30 -0.55
CA ALA A 128 22.83 16.08 0.67
C ALA A 128 22.32 16.87 1.88
N ARG A 129 21.73 18.06 1.67
CA ARG A 129 21.08 18.83 2.74
C ARG A 129 19.68 18.30 3.03
N ALA A 130 18.93 17.90 2.01
CA ALA A 130 17.60 17.30 2.13
C ALA A 130 17.66 16.00 2.94
N ALA A 131 18.65 15.14 2.72
CA ALA A 131 18.86 13.92 3.50
C ALA A 131 18.95 14.19 5.01
N LYS A 132 19.56 15.31 5.42
CA LYS A 132 19.66 15.71 6.84
C LYS A 132 18.34 16.16 7.43
N LEU A 133 17.34 16.50 6.61
CA LEU A 133 16.00 16.89 7.04
C LEU A 133 15.12 15.66 7.38
N PHE A 134 15.56 14.44 7.12
CA PHE A 134 14.86 13.22 7.56
C PHE A 134 15.16 12.92 9.04
N ASN A 135 14.65 13.77 9.92
CA ASN A 135 14.94 13.73 11.34
C ASN A 135 13.69 14.02 12.19
N LYS A 136 13.81 13.79 13.51
CA LYS A 136 12.71 13.95 14.46
C LYS A 136 12.08 15.35 14.42
N TYR A 137 12.87 16.40 14.24
CA TYR A 137 12.35 17.77 14.25
C TYR A 137 11.43 18.00 13.05
N ILE A 138 11.90 17.71 11.84
CA ILE A 138 11.10 17.87 10.62
C ILE A 138 9.88 16.95 10.62
N PHE A 139 10.02 15.71 11.09
CA PHE A 139 8.87 14.81 11.21
C PHE A 139 7.80 15.35 12.17
N SER A 140 8.19 16.06 13.23
CA SER A 140 7.26 16.72 14.14
C SER A 140 6.54 17.88 13.45
N GLU A 141 7.28 18.74 12.75
CA GLU A 141 6.73 19.90 12.02
C GLU A 141 5.77 19.48 10.89
N LEU A 142 6.01 18.31 10.28
CA LEU A 142 5.14 17.74 9.25
C LEU A 142 4.02 16.83 9.80
N GLY A 143 3.91 16.70 11.13
CA GLY A 143 2.88 15.88 11.78
C GLY A 143 3.02 14.37 11.61
N TYR A 144 4.17 13.87 11.16
CA TYR A 144 4.37 12.45 10.83
C TYR A 144 4.18 11.51 12.03
N PHE A 145 4.42 11.98 13.26
CA PHE A 145 4.19 11.17 14.46
C PHE A 145 2.71 10.88 14.75
N ALA A 146 1.78 11.68 14.22
CA ALA A 146 0.35 11.45 14.36
C ALA A 146 -0.20 10.47 13.31
N GLU A 147 0.51 10.28 12.20
CA GLU A 147 0.03 9.48 11.06
C GLU A 147 -0.26 8.02 11.46
N TYR A 148 0.53 7.44 12.38
CA TYR A 148 0.33 6.06 12.83
C TYR A 148 -1.05 5.87 13.45
N GLU A 149 -1.41 6.70 14.42
CA GLU A 149 -2.71 6.63 15.10
C GLU A 149 -3.87 6.92 14.15
N VAL A 150 -3.70 7.88 13.23
CA VAL A 150 -4.70 8.18 12.19
C VAL A 150 -4.92 6.96 11.28
N SER A 151 -3.84 6.36 10.79
CA SER A 151 -3.89 5.17 9.93
C SER A 151 -4.48 3.96 10.65
N TYR A 152 -4.12 3.77 11.92
CA TYR A 152 -4.61 2.69 12.77
C TYR A 152 -6.12 2.79 12.96
N ARG A 153 -6.62 3.97 13.36
CA ARG A 153 -8.05 4.19 13.52
C ARG A 153 -8.81 4.00 12.21
N PHE A 154 -8.30 4.55 11.12
CA PHE A 154 -8.91 4.38 9.80
C PHE A 154 -8.97 2.90 9.39
N MET A 155 -7.90 2.13 9.61
CA MET A 155 -7.86 0.69 9.38
C MET A 155 -8.92 -0.04 10.21
N MET A 156 -8.95 0.19 11.53
CA MET A 156 -9.93 -0.42 12.44
C MET A 156 -11.37 -0.14 12.00
N GLU A 157 -11.69 1.13 11.73
CA GLU A 157 -13.03 1.55 11.30
C GLU A 157 -13.41 0.93 9.94
N THR A 158 -12.47 0.90 8.98
CA THR A 158 -12.70 0.34 7.63
C THR A 158 -13.01 -1.15 7.69
N TYR A 159 -12.18 -1.94 8.39
CA TYR A 159 -12.36 -3.38 8.45
C TYR A 159 -13.53 -3.80 9.33
N ALA A 160 -13.76 -3.12 10.47
CA ALA A 160 -14.94 -3.36 11.30
C ALA A 160 -16.23 -3.09 10.51
N SER A 161 -16.30 -1.98 9.75
CA SER A 161 -17.46 -1.65 8.91
C SER A 161 -17.69 -2.67 7.80
N ALA A 162 -16.61 -3.28 7.28
CA ALA A 162 -16.68 -4.37 6.32
C ALA A 162 -16.89 -5.74 6.97
N GLY A 163 -17.02 -5.84 8.30
CA GLY A 163 -17.26 -7.06 9.06
C GLY A 163 -16.07 -8.02 9.09
N TYR A 164 -14.88 -7.48 9.31
CA TYR A 164 -13.62 -8.18 9.55
C TYR A 164 -13.08 -7.83 10.94
N ASP A 165 -12.34 -8.76 11.54
CA ASP A 165 -11.68 -8.55 12.82
C ASP A 165 -10.19 -8.30 12.59
N VAL A 166 -9.72 -7.13 12.98
CA VAL A 166 -8.31 -6.72 12.86
C VAL A 166 -7.75 -6.26 14.20
N ASP A 167 -8.48 -6.51 15.30
CA ASP A 167 -8.04 -6.10 16.63
C ASP A 167 -6.73 -6.78 17.01
N GLY A 168 -5.77 -5.99 17.49
CA GLY A 168 -4.42 -6.45 17.84
C GLY A 168 -3.58 -7.02 16.69
N LEU A 169 -4.07 -7.00 15.44
CA LEU A 169 -3.39 -7.63 14.30
C LEU A 169 -2.02 -7.00 14.04
N VAL A 170 -1.98 -5.68 13.93
CA VAL A 170 -0.73 -4.97 13.55
C VAL A 170 0.27 -4.93 14.70
N GLU A 171 -0.20 -4.85 15.94
CA GLU A 171 0.63 -4.91 17.14
C GLU A 171 1.30 -6.28 17.27
N ARG A 172 0.53 -7.35 17.04
CA ARG A 172 1.06 -8.72 17.00
C ARG A 172 2.13 -8.86 15.92
N LEU A 173 1.87 -8.36 14.71
CA LEU A 173 2.85 -8.45 13.61
C LEU A 173 4.10 -7.60 13.86
N ILE A 174 3.96 -6.42 14.47
CA ILE A 174 5.10 -5.62 14.92
C ILE A 174 5.96 -6.43 15.89
N ALA A 175 5.35 -7.10 16.86
CA ALA A 175 6.06 -7.89 17.87
C ALA A 175 6.71 -9.16 17.28
N GLU A 176 6.05 -9.84 16.36
CA GLU A 176 6.49 -11.12 15.80
C GLU A 176 7.48 -10.97 14.64
N SER A 177 7.26 -10.00 13.76
CA SER A 177 7.90 -9.92 12.44
C SER A 177 8.40 -8.51 12.08
N GLY A 178 8.09 -7.49 12.87
CA GLY A 178 8.50 -6.11 12.60
C GLY A 178 7.53 -5.35 11.69
N ALA A 179 8.07 -4.53 10.78
CA ALA A 179 7.23 -3.72 9.89
C ALA A 179 6.31 -4.60 9.02
N PHE A 180 5.01 -4.33 9.05
CA PHE A 180 3.99 -5.09 8.32
C PHE A 180 3.57 -4.45 6.99
N MET A 181 4.26 -3.38 6.57
CA MET A 181 4.05 -2.71 5.29
C MET A 181 5.39 -2.55 4.57
N HIS A 182 5.37 -2.69 3.25
CA HIS A 182 6.48 -2.42 2.35
C HIS A 182 6.43 -0.99 1.76
N THR A 183 5.21 -0.49 1.54
CA THR A 183 4.87 0.90 1.14
C THR A 183 3.53 1.26 1.79
N ILE A 184 2.91 2.41 1.48
CA ILE A 184 1.60 2.79 2.05
C ILE A 184 0.45 1.83 1.66
N ASN A 185 0.57 1.07 0.58
CA ASN A 185 -0.49 0.18 0.05
C ASN A 185 -0.01 -1.24 -0.24
N HIS A 186 1.25 -1.56 0.07
CA HIS A 186 1.81 -2.90 -0.05
C HIS A 186 1.99 -3.53 1.34
N PRO A 187 0.95 -4.14 1.93
CA PRO A 187 1.09 -4.89 3.17
C PRO A 187 1.97 -6.13 3.01
N SER A 188 2.49 -6.63 4.12
CA SER A 188 3.16 -7.92 4.18
C SER A 188 2.19 -9.06 3.89
N ILE A 189 2.73 -10.20 3.47
CA ILE A 189 1.91 -11.40 3.24
C ILE A 189 1.17 -11.89 4.49
N ALA A 190 1.64 -11.54 5.68
CA ALA A 190 0.98 -11.89 6.93
C ALA A 190 -0.39 -11.19 7.05
N ILE A 191 -0.45 -9.87 6.77
CA ILE A 191 -1.71 -9.11 6.72
C ILE A 191 -2.63 -9.68 5.63
N ILE A 192 -2.09 -9.88 4.42
CA ILE A 192 -2.89 -10.39 3.30
C ILE A 192 -3.46 -11.77 3.63
N SER A 193 -2.66 -12.66 4.26
CA SER A 193 -3.09 -14.01 4.60
C SER A 193 -4.14 -14.05 5.69
N GLU A 194 -4.04 -13.18 6.70
CA GLU A 194 -5.04 -13.04 7.76
C GLU A 194 -6.40 -12.63 7.16
N LEU A 195 -6.40 -11.52 6.42
CA LEU A 195 -7.62 -10.94 5.84
C LEU A 195 -8.24 -11.83 4.76
N THR A 196 -7.41 -12.47 3.95
CA THR A 196 -7.88 -13.43 2.94
C THR A 196 -8.52 -14.66 3.60
N THR A 197 -7.90 -15.19 4.66
CA THR A 197 -8.48 -16.30 5.44
C THR A 197 -9.85 -15.92 6.00
N GLN A 198 -9.98 -14.72 6.57
CA GLN A 198 -11.28 -14.21 7.04
C GLN A 198 -12.28 -14.04 5.91
N ALA A 199 -11.86 -13.52 4.74
CA ALA A 199 -12.75 -13.35 3.58
C ALA A 199 -13.24 -14.70 3.03
N LEU A 200 -12.39 -15.72 3.02
CA LEU A 200 -12.77 -17.09 2.62
C LEU A 200 -13.73 -17.74 3.63
N LYS A 201 -13.53 -17.51 4.94
CA LYS A 201 -14.45 -17.94 6.00
C LYS A 201 -15.81 -17.27 5.85
N LYS A 202 -15.82 -15.96 5.61
CA LYS A 202 -17.02 -15.17 5.34
C LYS A 202 -17.72 -15.62 4.06
N ALA A 203 -16.96 -16.00 3.04
CA ALA A 203 -17.45 -16.61 1.82
C ALA A 203 -17.93 -18.06 2.04
N GLY A 204 -17.78 -18.66 3.22
CA GLY A 204 -18.24 -20.02 3.52
C GLY A 204 -17.59 -21.11 2.67
N VAL A 205 -16.41 -20.86 2.10
CA VAL A 205 -15.67 -21.84 1.28
C VAL A 205 -14.58 -22.56 2.07
N VAL A 206 -14.25 -22.08 3.26
CA VAL A 206 -13.39 -22.77 4.23
C VAL A 206 -14.08 -22.84 5.59
N PRO A 207 -13.73 -23.82 6.46
CA PRO A 207 -14.21 -23.90 7.84
C PRO A 207 -13.92 -22.61 8.64
N GLN A 208 -14.80 -22.27 9.59
CA GLN A 208 -14.63 -21.08 10.44
C GLN A 208 -13.38 -21.14 11.34
N ASP A 209 -12.93 -22.35 11.67
CA ASP A 209 -11.73 -22.65 12.44
C ASP A 209 -10.48 -22.85 11.56
N ALA A 210 -10.57 -22.67 10.23
CA ALA A 210 -9.43 -22.79 9.34
C ALA A 210 -8.28 -21.86 9.80
N PRO A 211 -7.05 -22.38 9.99
CA PRO A 211 -5.93 -21.55 10.40
C PRO A 211 -5.46 -20.65 9.26
N VAL A 212 -4.81 -19.54 9.59
CA VAL A 212 -4.09 -18.73 8.59
C VAL A 212 -2.91 -19.55 8.06
N PRO A 213 -2.76 -19.71 6.74
CA PRO A 213 -1.68 -20.52 6.20
C PRO A 213 -0.32 -19.83 6.39
N ILE A 214 0.68 -20.63 6.75
CA ILE A 214 2.08 -20.19 6.87
C ILE A 214 2.87 -20.47 5.59
N GLY A 215 4.02 -19.80 5.43
CA GLY A 215 4.90 -20.01 4.28
C GLY A 215 4.25 -19.64 2.93
N VAL A 216 3.35 -18.66 2.96
CA VAL A 216 2.82 -18.03 1.74
C VAL A 216 3.89 -17.05 1.24
N HIS A 217 4.13 -17.06 -0.07
CA HIS A 217 5.08 -16.15 -0.69
C HIS A 217 4.56 -14.71 -0.65
N ASP A 218 5.38 -13.80 -0.10
CA ASP A 218 5.17 -12.36 -0.22
C ASP A 218 5.65 -11.85 -1.57
N ALA A 219 4.73 -11.66 -2.52
CA ALA A 219 5.07 -11.06 -3.81
C ALA A 219 5.28 -9.54 -3.71
N LEU A 220 4.65 -8.87 -2.73
CA LEU A 220 4.73 -7.42 -2.61
C LEU A 220 6.10 -6.95 -2.11
N GLN A 221 6.81 -7.77 -1.33
CA GLN A 221 8.20 -7.51 -0.92
C GLN A 221 9.19 -7.52 -2.11
N GLU A 222 8.81 -8.08 -3.26
CA GLU A 222 9.66 -8.15 -4.46
C GLU A 222 9.65 -6.85 -5.27
N HIS A 223 8.72 -5.95 -4.96
CA HIS A 223 8.66 -4.61 -5.52
C HIS A 223 9.53 -3.65 -4.71
N PHE A 224 9.27 -2.35 -4.88
CA PHE A 224 9.89 -1.32 -4.08
C PHE A 224 9.45 -1.41 -2.62
N VAL A 225 10.41 -1.36 -1.71
CA VAL A 225 10.19 -1.31 -0.26
C VAL A 225 10.84 -0.04 0.25
N GLY A 226 10.09 0.80 0.95
CA GLY A 226 10.69 1.96 1.60
C GLY A 226 11.00 1.74 3.07
N PRO A 227 11.80 2.64 3.65
CA PRO A 227 12.21 2.54 5.03
C PRO A 227 11.13 3.06 5.97
N VAL A 228 10.98 2.40 7.11
CA VAL A 228 10.43 3.03 8.31
C VAL A 228 11.54 3.82 8.97
N PHE A 229 11.52 5.15 8.87
CA PHE A 229 12.61 5.97 9.35
C PHE A 229 12.82 5.82 10.87
N PRO A 230 14.08 5.83 11.38
CA PRO A 230 14.36 5.50 12.77
C PRO A 230 13.60 6.33 13.81
N PRO A 231 13.39 7.66 13.64
CA PRO A 231 12.57 8.43 14.57
C PRO A 231 11.13 7.93 14.67
N LEU A 232 10.51 7.49 13.55
CA LEU A 232 9.15 6.95 13.51
C LEU A 232 9.13 5.51 14.03
N ALA A 233 10.06 4.67 13.57
CA ALA A 233 10.15 3.27 13.97
C ALA A 233 10.21 3.10 15.51
N ARG A 234 10.99 3.95 16.18
CA ARG A 234 11.17 3.88 17.63
C ARG A 234 9.90 4.17 18.42
N THR A 235 8.92 4.91 17.89
CA THR A 235 7.67 5.18 18.62
C THR A 235 6.78 3.95 18.72
N ILE A 236 7.03 2.94 17.88
CA ILE A 236 6.28 1.68 17.82
C ILE A 236 7.17 0.46 18.11
N GLY A 237 8.32 0.66 18.76
CA GLY A 237 9.21 -0.42 19.19
C GLY A 237 10.10 -1.03 18.09
N LEU A 238 10.21 -0.41 16.93
CA LEU A 238 11.07 -0.85 15.83
C LEU A 238 12.39 -0.07 15.79
N ALA A 239 13.46 -0.68 15.25
CA ALA A 239 14.75 -0.01 15.06
C ALA A 239 14.71 1.04 13.92
N GLY A 240 14.03 0.70 12.83
CA GLY A 240 13.94 1.51 11.61
C GLY A 240 15.17 1.42 10.70
N SER A 241 15.10 2.08 9.56
CA SER A 241 16.14 2.10 8.53
C SER A 241 16.09 3.42 7.74
N THR A 242 17.14 3.73 7.00
CA THR A 242 17.15 4.79 5.97
C THR A 242 17.40 4.21 4.57
N THR A 243 17.33 2.89 4.44
CA THR A 243 17.63 2.14 3.22
C THR A 243 16.35 1.67 2.57
N TYR A 244 16.24 1.96 1.28
CA TYR A 244 15.19 1.46 0.40
C TYR A 244 15.62 0.15 -0.25
N LEU A 245 14.66 -0.66 -0.69
CA LEU A 245 14.89 -1.79 -1.57
C LEU A 245 14.21 -1.52 -2.92
N LYS A 246 14.98 -1.61 -4.00
CA LYS A 246 14.48 -1.66 -5.39
C LYS A 246 13.73 -2.98 -5.62
N SER A 247 13.01 -3.05 -6.74
CA SER A 247 12.42 -4.32 -7.17
C SER A 247 13.50 -5.39 -7.40
N VAL A 248 13.15 -6.67 -7.22
CA VAL A 248 14.01 -7.82 -7.57
C VAL A 248 14.41 -7.81 -9.05
N HIS A 249 13.62 -7.17 -9.92
CA HIS A 249 13.93 -7.03 -11.34
C HIS A 249 15.02 -5.97 -11.62
N SER A 250 15.47 -5.22 -10.61
CA SER A 250 16.52 -4.21 -10.74
C SER A 250 17.95 -4.76 -10.55
N GLY A 251 18.11 -6.08 -10.40
CA GLY A 251 19.40 -6.75 -10.23
C GLY A 251 19.67 -7.26 -8.81
N GLU A 252 20.87 -7.81 -8.58
CA GLU A 252 21.24 -8.48 -7.32
C GLU A 252 21.33 -7.50 -6.13
N ASP A 253 21.95 -6.33 -6.31
CA ASP A 253 21.94 -5.28 -5.29
C ASP A 253 20.67 -4.46 -5.38
N ARG A 254 19.74 -4.77 -4.46
CA ARG A 254 18.47 -4.07 -4.31
C ARG A 254 18.57 -2.84 -3.42
N THR A 255 19.65 -2.67 -2.66
CA THR A 255 19.72 -1.62 -1.63
C THR A 255 19.96 -0.25 -2.26
N VAL A 256 19.29 0.77 -1.72
CA VAL A 256 19.49 2.18 -2.10
C VAL A 256 19.45 3.04 -0.84
N GLY A 257 20.49 3.83 -0.62
CA GLY A 257 20.54 4.78 0.49
C GLY A 257 19.65 6.00 0.25
N LEU A 258 19.25 6.69 1.33
CA LEU A 258 18.42 7.89 1.23
C LEU A 258 18.99 8.98 0.31
N GLU A 259 20.29 9.27 0.39
CA GLU A 259 20.92 10.29 -0.46
C GLU A 259 20.89 9.90 -1.95
N GLU A 260 21.18 8.63 -2.27
CA GLU A 260 21.08 8.11 -3.64
C GLU A 260 19.63 8.15 -4.16
N TYR A 261 18.66 7.79 -3.32
CA TYR A 261 17.24 7.89 -3.66
C TYR A 261 16.83 9.34 -3.96
N LEU A 262 17.30 10.30 -3.16
CA LEU A 262 17.03 11.72 -3.37
C LEU A 262 17.69 12.26 -4.65
N ASN A 263 18.93 11.87 -4.94
CA ASN A 263 19.63 12.22 -6.19
C ASN A 263 18.81 11.81 -7.42
N ARG A 264 18.37 10.56 -7.50
CA ARG A 264 17.52 10.08 -8.60
C ARG A 264 16.16 10.75 -8.63
N SER A 265 15.56 11.01 -7.47
CA SER A 265 14.29 11.74 -7.39
C SER A 265 14.42 13.15 -7.95
N TYR A 266 15.53 13.85 -7.66
CA TYR A 266 15.77 15.21 -8.13
C TYR A 266 16.02 15.26 -9.65
N GLU A 267 16.67 14.24 -10.22
CA GLU A 267 16.80 14.10 -11.67
C GLU A 267 15.43 14.07 -12.36
N ILE A 268 14.48 13.34 -11.78
CA ILE A 268 13.09 13.31 -12.26
C ILE A 268 12.45 14.68 -12.06
N TYR A 269 12.57 15.28 -10.88
CA TYR A 269 11.93 16.57 -10.62
C TYR A 269 12.42 17.71 -11.51
N ARG A 270 13.67 17.66 -11.99
CA ARG A 270 14.22 18.63 -12.95
C ARG A 270 13.53 18.61 -14.31
N SER A 271 12.89 17.50 -14.70
CA SER A 271 12.16 17.38 -15.96
C SER A 271 10.68 17.74 -15.86
N LEU A 272 10.17 18.00 -14.64
CA LEU A 272 8.77 18.29 -14.38
C LEU A 272 8.52 19.78 -14.19
N ASN A 273 7.31 20.22 -14.53
CA ASN A 273 6.83 21.53 -14.12
C ASN A 273 6.70 21.59 -12.59
N ARG A 274 7.07 22.72 -11.99
CA ARG A 274 7.07 22.86 -10.53
C ARG A 274 5.67 22.74 -9.95
N GLU A 275 4.65 23.21 -10.66
CA GLU A 275 3.24 23.10 -10.25
C GLU A 275 2.77 21.64 -10.19
N VAL A 276 3.31 20.76 -11.05
CA VAL A 276 3.01 19.31 -11.02
C VAL A 276 3.54 18.68 -9.73
N ILE A 277 4.70 19.12 -9.25
CA ILE A 277 5.29 18.61 -8.01
C ILE A 277 4.56 19.19 -6.79
N ALA A 278 4.22 20.48 -6.82
CA ALA A 278 3.68 21.24 -5.69
C ALA A 278 2.19 21.00 -5.43
N GLN A 279 1.81 19.74 -5.20
CA GLN A 279 0.43 19.31 -4.94
C GLN A 279 0.25 18.62 -3.58
N GLY A 280 -0.95 18.71 -3.01
CA GLY A 280 -1.34 18.03 -1.77
C GLY A 280 -0.32 18.20 -0.63
N ARG A 281 0.05 17.08 0.01
CA ARG A 281 1.02 17.04 1.12
C ARG A 281 2.41 17.56 0.76
N ILE A 282 2.81 17.52 -0.52
CA ILE A 282 4.11 18.08 -0.95
C ILE A 282 4.07 19.61 -0.84
N ARG A 283 2.95 20.23 -1.20
CA ARG A 283 2.78 21.68 -1.07
C ARG A 283 2.83 22.11 0.40
N GLU A 284 2.09 21.40 1.25
CA GLU A 284 2.08 21.65 2.70
C GLU A 284 3.48 21.51 3.29
N ALA A 285 4.19 20.44 2.95
CA ALA A 285 5.56 20.22 3.41
C ALA A 285 6.53 21.27 2.87
N PHE A 286 6.37 21.72 1.63
CA PHE A 286 7.17 22.80 1.05
C PHE A 286 6.96 24.11 1.84
N ASP A 287 5.72 24.50 2.11
CA ASP A 287 5.41 25.73 2.84
C ASP A 287 6.00 25.70 4.27
N THR A 288 5.90 24.55 4.96
CA THR A 288 6.53 24.34 6.27
C THR A 288 8.06 24.42 6.20
N ILE A 289 8.70 23.62 5.34
CA ILE A 289 10.17 23.56 5.21
C ILE A 289 10.73 24.92 4.78
N ASN A 290 10.08 25.61 3.85
CA ASN A 290 10.52 26.90 3.34
C ASN A 290 10.49 27.98 4.43
N THR A 291 9.48 27.93 5.32
CA THR A 291 9.38 28.82 6.49
C THR A 291 10.51 28.56 7.49
N LEU A 292 10.86 27.30 7.73
CA LEU A 292 11.92 26.93 8.67
C LEU A 292 13.32 27.36 8.20
N ILE A 293 13.57 27.39 6.89
CA ILE A 293 14.88 27.74 6.32
C ILE A 293 15.02 29.21 5.92
N THR A 294 13.91 29.92 5.76
CA THR A 294 13.85 31.35 5.42
C THR A 294 13.16 32.07 6.57
N PRO A 295 13.87 32.39 7.67
CA PRO A 295 13.26 33.11 8.78
C PRO A 295 12.72 34.46 8.28
N PRO A 296 11.60 34.95 8.85
CA PRO A 296 11.02 36.23 8.44
C PRO A 296 12.08 37.34 8.54
N LEU A 297 12.10 38.23 7.55
CA LEU A 297 12.87 39.47 7.62
C LEU A 297 12.37 40.24 8.85
N SER A 298 13.22 40.32 9.87
CA SER A 298 13.02 41.12 11.08
C SER A 298 12.98 42.61 10.76
#